data_AF-A0A1E4ENK5-F1
#
_entry.id   AF-A0A1E4ENK5-F1
#
_cell.length_a   1.000
_cell.length_b   1.000
_cell.length_c   1.000
_cell.angle_alpha   90.00
_cell.angle_beta   90.00
_cell.angle_gamma   90.00
#
_symmetry.space_group_name_H-M   'P 1'
#
loop_
_entity.id
_entity.type
_entity.pdbx_description
1 polymer ?
#
loop_
_entity_poly.entity_id
_entity_poly.type
_entity_poly.pdbx_seq_one_letter_code
_entity_poly.pdbx_strand_id
1 'polypeptide(L)'
;MELGVEGMAFADKNWNGRVEIGVEVSDAEGRSLGEDRMQMRVTPLLLLPNSARTRELYVSQGHPNYPNARFREQLAEACQDADVKLVTHNTASWKEMWMQDTMEVGYTQLPGGQPQHLVLGGLRQADSFGPQLLGPDRGFLQVGEYRGIDDGIDDWADWMGNLECTPPLPGYPQGRIFYGKNTDTGTTLHPELVSFLEAQEVQKPFWVDTGFLTIKHVDEIASFLPGPDGRTRMLFADTRSAAELAPQSDGPSNAANQERLDKVLHGGSYPSGESNPGLLAQLGLSEDQVVKLPVSYDGGHNIWSNPVNSVYLNGIALTGDRHVPAAVAREIEARLLKAGAAEVRFVDDERYQDNYGNVHCATNTLKEPPEGASYQ
;
A
#
# COMPACT_ATOMS: atom_id res chain seq x y z
N MET A 1 -7.73 -23.55 37.10
CA MET A 1 -7.46 -22.12 36.92
C MET A 1 -7.47 -21.87 35.43
N GLU A 2 -8.19 -20.85 34.97
CA GLU A 2 -8.18 -20.42 33.58
C GLU A 2 -7.61 -19.00 33.56
N LEU A 3 -6.66 -18.75 32.66
CA LEU A 3 -6.00 -17.44 32.52
C LEU A 3 -6.26 -16.91 31.11
N GLY A 4 -6.76 -15.68 31.01
CA GLY A 4 -6.74 -14.91 29.77
C GLY A 4 -5.44 -14.11 29.69
N VAL A 5 -4.79 -14.13 28.52
CA VAL A 5 -3.56 -13.38 28.27
C VAL A 5 -3.79 -12.51 27.04
N GLU A 6 -3.56 -11.20 27.17
CA GLU A 6 -3.63 -10.25 26.06
C GLU A 6 -2.27 -9.58 25.83
N GLY A 7 -1.95 -9.31 24.56
CA GLY A 7 -0.78 -8.53 24.18
C GLY A 7 -1.11 -7.04 24.21
N MET A 8 -0.32 -6.25 24.96
CA MET A 8 -0.52 -4.80 25.10
C MET A 8 0.34 -3.96 24.14
N ALA A 9 1.25 -4.61 23.41
CA ALA A 9 2.13 -3.99 22.44
C ALA A 9 2.44 -4.99 21.32
N PHE A 10 2.73 -4.49 20.13
CA PHE A 10 3.30 -5.27 19.05
C PHE A 10 4.83 -5.34 19.19
N ALA A 11 5.46 -6.25 18.45
CA ALA A 11 6.91 -6.22 18.30
C ALA A 11 7.35 -4.90 17.67
N ASP A 12 8.46 -4.35 18.14
CA ASP A 12 9.04 -3.10 17.64
C ASP A 12 10.57 -3.16 17.70
N LYS A 13 11.25 -2.02 17.48
CA LYS A 13 12.72 -1.91 17.58
C LYS A 13 13.28 -2.20 18.98
N ASN A 14 12.45 -2.14 20.02
CA ASN A 14 12.86 -2.27 21.43
C ASN A 14 12.47 -3.63 22.04
N TRP A 15 11.46 -4.30 21.50
CA TRP A 15 10.96 -5.58 21.99
C TRP A 15 10.58 -6.53 20.84
N ASN A 16 11.11 -7.75 20.87
CA ASN A 16 10.91 -8.77 19.83
C ASN A 16 9.53 -9.45 19.86
N GLY A 17 8.58 -8.94 20.66
CA GLY A 17 7.23 -9.49 20.77
C GLY A 17 7.14 -10.83 21.51
N ARG A 18 8.21 -11.32 22.15
CA ARG A 18 8.21 -12.61 22.86
C ARG A 18 8.09 -12.42 24.37
N VAL A 19 7.32 -13.30 25.00
CA VAL A 19 7.12 -13.35 26.46
C VAL A 19 7.24 -14.79 26.94
N GLU A 20 7.85 -14.99 28.11
CA GLU A 20 7.86 -16.27 28.82
C GLU A 20 6.90 -16.16 30.01
N ILE A 21 5.95 -17.09 30.10
CA ILE A 21 5.03 -17.20 31.24
C ILE A 21 5.41 -18.45 32.02
N GLY A 22 5.81 -18.25 33.28
CA GLY A 22 6.18 -19.32 34.20
C GLY A 22 5.15 -19.51 35.31
N VAL A 23 4.90 -20.75 35.69
CA VAL A 23 4.12 -21.11 36.88
C VAL A 23 5.02 -21.91 37.81
N GLU A 24 5.15 -21.46 39.06
CA GLU A 24 5.91 -22.14 40.10
C GLU A 24 4.98 -22.54 41.24
N VAL A 25 5.16 -23.76 41.76
CA VAL A 25 4.46 -24.27 42.94
C VAL A 25 5.47 -24.34 44.08
N SER A 26 5.14 -23.79 45.25
CA SER A 26 6.02 -23.82 46.43
C SER A 26 5.28 -24.34 47.67
N ASP A 27 6.01 -24.91 48.63
CA ASP A 27 5.46 -25.31 49.93
C ASP A 27 5.24 -24.12 50.89
N ALA A 28 4.72 -24.40 52.09
CA ALA A 28 4.43 -23.38 53.09
C ALA A 28 5.70 -22.68 53.62
N GLU A 29 6.85 -23.32 53.49
CA GLU A 29 8.17 -22.77 53.82
C GLU A 29 8.81 -22.00 52.66
N GLY A 30 8.11 -21.89 51.51
CA GLY A 30 8.56 -21.18 50.33
C GLY A 30 9.54 -21.97 49.46
N ARG A 31 9.71 -23.28 49.66
CA ARG A 31 10.55 -24.13 48.81
C ARG A 31 9.80 -24.50 47.55
N SER A 32 10.43 -24.28 46.40
CA SER A 32 9.92 -24.71 45.09
C SER A 32 9.70 -26.23 45.05
N LEU A 33 8.51 -26.63 44.64
CA LEU A 33 8.06 -28.01 44.43
C LEU A 33 7.99 -28.36 42.94
N GLY A 34 7.99 -27.37 42.05
CA GLY A 34 8.01 -27.56 40.60
C GLY A 34 7.73 -26.26 39.85
N GLU A 35 8.24 -26.17 38.61
CA GLU A 35 7.97 -25.08 37.69
C GLU A 35 7.60 -25.61 36.30
N ASP A 36 6.80 -24.84 35.56
CA ASP A 36 6.59 -25.01 34.13
C ASP A 36 6.60 -23.65 33.44
N ARG A 37 7.01 -23.61 32.17
CA ARG A 37 7.19 -22.37 31.42
C ARG A 37 6.72 -22.53 29.98
N MET A 38 6.04 -21.52 29.47
CA MET A 38 5.65 -21.44 28.06
C MET A 38 6.17 -20.14 27.44
N GLN A 39 6.56 -20.22 26.18
CA GLN A 39 6.89 -19.05 25.38
C GLN A 39 5.71 -18.68 24.48
N MET A 40 5.39 -17.40 24.44
CA MET A 40 4.39 -16.84 23.56
C MET A 40 5.02 -15.74 22.71
N ARG A 41 4.39 -15.47 21.57
CA ARG A 41 4.72 -14.33 20.72
C ARG A 41 3.44 -13.57 20.39
N VAL A 42 3.49 -12.25 20.48
CA VAL A 42 2.43 -11.39 19.95
C VAL A 42 2.35 -11.59 18.44
N THR A 43 1.13 -11.76 17.93
CA THR A 43 0.89 -11.98 16.51
C THR A 43 1.32 -10.76 15.71
N PRO A 44 1.98 -10.95 14.56
CA PRO A 44 2.46 -9.82 13.76
C PRO A 44 1.29 -9.03 13.18
N LEU A 45 1.55 -7.77 12.84
CA LEU A 45 0.73 -7.03 11.87
C LEU A 45 1.08 -7.49 10.46
N LEU A 46 0.06 -7.69 9.62
CA LEU A 46 0.21 -8.05 8.22
C LEU A 46 -0.58 -7.11 7.33
N LEU A 47 0.05 -6.66 6.25
CA LEU A 47 -0.59 -5.88 5.19
C LEU A 47 -1.17 -6.79 4.12
N LEU A 48 -2.16 -6.28 3.39
CA LEU A 48 -2.85 -6.98 2.31
C LEU A 48 -2.58 -6.25 0.99
N PRO A 49 -2.38 -6.98 -0.13
CA PRO A 49 -2.15 -6.35 -1.42
C PRO A 49 -3.41 -5.68 -1.97
N ASN A 50 -3.24 -4.72 -2.88
CA ASN A 50 -4.35 -4.14 -3.66
C ASN A 50 -5.25 -5.21 -4.32
N SER A 51 -4.64 -6.31 -4.81
CA SER A 51 -5.37 -7.43 -5.44
C SER A 51 -6.23 -8.30 -4.51
N ALA A 52 -6.13 -8.13 -3.19
CA ALA A 52 -6.95 -8.89 -2.25
C ALA A 52 -8.44 -8.57 -2.41
N ARG A 53 -9.31 -9.49 -1.98
CA ARG A 53 -10.76 -9.28 -2.02
C ARG A 53 -11.13 -8.07 -1.15
N THR A 54 -11.78 -7.08 -1.74
CA THR A 54 -12.20 -5.85 -1.07
C THR A 54 -13.54 -6.06 -0.38
N ARG A 55 -13.65 -5.62 0.88
CA ARG A 55 -14.90 -5.61 1.66
C ARG A 55 -15.49 -4.20 1.78
N GLU A 56 -14.64 -3.22 2.08
CA GLU A 56 -15.03 -1.81 2.14
C GLU A 56 -14.09 -0.96 1.29
N LEU A 57 -14.65 0.02 0.59
CA LEU A 57 -13.91 1.11 -0.08
C LEU A 57 -14.19 2.41 0.66
N TYR A 58 -13.15 3.12 1.03
CA TYR A 58 -13.20 4.39 1.75
C TYR A 58 -12.93 5.55 0.80
N VAL A 59 -13.73 6.61 0.92
CA VAL A 59 -13.52 7.86 0.17
C VAL A 59 -13.94 9.07 1.02
N SER A 60 -13.28 10.20 0.83
CA SER A 60 -13.72 11.49 1.39
C SER A 60 -15.03 11.96 0.74
N GLN A 61 -15.91 12.62 1.51
CA GLN A 61 -17.14 13.27 1.02
C GLN A 61 -16.87 14.44 0.05
N GLY A 62 -15.63 14.91 -0.02
CA GLY A 62 -15.25 16.12 -0.72
C GLY A 62 -14.97 17.27 0.25
N HIS A 63 -14.12 18.19 -0.19
CA HIS A 63 -13.83 19.45 0.50
C HIS A 63 -14.26 20.61 -0.42
N PRO A 64 -14.62 21.81 0.07
CA PRO A 64 -15.00 22.92 -0.81
C PRO A 64 -13.97 23.24 -1.91
N ASN A 65 -12.67 23.06 -1.62
CA ASN A 65 -11.59 23.22 -2.61
C ASN A 65 -11.35 21.97 -3.48
N TYR A 66 -11.96 20.83 -3.15
CA TYR A 66 -11.82 19.53 -3.81
C TYR A 66 -13.19 18.82 -3.93
N PRO A 67 -14.14 19.35 -4.73
CA PRO A 67 -15.46 18.75 -4.89
C PRO A 67 -15.38 17.47 -5.75
N ASN A 68 -15.86 16.34 -5.23
CA ASN A 68 -15.70 15.03 -5.87
C ASN A 68 -17.02 14.27 -6.10
N ALA A 69 -18.15 14.98 -6.26
CA ALA A 69 -19.48 14.35 -6.31
C ALA A 69 -19.59 13.28 -7.41
N ARG A 70 -19.19 13.62 -8.65
CA ARG A 70 -19.24 12.68 -9.78
C ARG A 70 -18.33 11.47 -9.59
N PHE A 71 -17.11 11.69 -9.08
CA PHE A 71 -16.20 10.60 -8.71
C PHE A 71 -16.87 9.63 -7.73
N ARG A 72 -17.49 10.14 -6.65
CA ARG A 72 -18.19 9.31 -5.66
C ARG A 72 -19.39 8.57 -6.22
N GLU A 73 -20.14 9.15 -7.15
CA GLU A 73 -21.23 8.48 -7.85
C GLU A 73 -20.72 7.26 -8.63
N GLN A 74 -19.63 7.42 -9.39
CA GLN A 74 -19.02 6.32 -10.15
C GLN A 74 -18.37 5.26 -9.24
N LEU A 75 -17.79 5.67 -8.10
CA LEU A 75 -17.33 4.72 -7.08
C LEU A 75 -18.50 3.90 -6.52
N ALA A 76 -19.66 4.53 -6.29
CA ALA A 76 -20.83 3.83 -5.76
C ALA A 76 -21.36 2.77 -6.73
N GLU A 77 -21.38 3.08 -8.03
CA GLU A 77 -21.74 2.12 -9.09
C GLU A 77 -20.74 0.94 -9.14
N ALA A 78 -19.44 1.22 -9.13
CA ALA A 78 -18.41 0.18 -9.13
C ALA A 78 -18.45 -0.69 -7.86
N CYS A 79 -18.66 -0.09 -6.70
CA CYS A 79 -18.81 -0.82 -5.44
C CYS A 79 -20.05 -1.71 -5.43
N GLN A 80 -21.18 -1.22 -5.98
CA GLN A 80 -22.40 -2.01 -6.11
C GLN A 80 -22.17 -3.27 -6.96
N ASP A 81 -21.51 -3.13 -8.11
CA ASP A 81 -21.26 -4.24 -9.03
C ASP A 81 -20.22 -5.23 -8.49
N ALA A 82 -19.30 -4.76 -7.66
CA ALA A 82 -18.24 -5.58 -7.04
C ALA A 82 -18.63 -6.20 -5.69
N ASP A 83 -19.85 -5.98 -5.19
CA ASP A 83 -20.28 -6.36 -3.83
C ASP A 83 -19.33 -5.81 -2.74
N VAL A 84 -19.01 -4.52 -2.86
CA VAL A 84 -18.14 -3.78 -1.94
C VAL A 84 -18.97 -2.69 -1.24
N LYS A 85 -18.79 -2.55 0.07
CA LYS A 85 -19.42 -1.45 0.81
C LYS A 85 -18.64 -0.14 0.60
N LEU A 86 -19.25 0.84 -0.06
CA LEU A 86 -18.71 2.20 -0.10
C LEU A 86 -18.95 2.90 1.24
N VAL A 87 -17.89 3.45 1.82
CA VAL A 87 -17.92 4.23 3.06
C VAL A 87 -17.38 5.63 2.77
N THR A 88 -18.24 6.63 2.95
CA THR A 88 -17.88 8.04 2.75
C THR A 88 -17.58 8.71 4.10
N HIS A 89 -16.41 9.32 4.22
CA HIS A 89 -15.97 10.06 5.41
C HIS A 89 -16.16 11.57 5.25
N ASN A 90 -16.70 12.23 6.28
CA ASN A 90 -16.82 13.69 6.30
C ASN A 90 -15.48 14.30 6.71
N THR A 91 -14.75 14.87 5.77
CA THR A 91 -13.38 15.34 6.01
C THR A 91 -13.31 16.58 6.87
N ALA A 92 -12.40 16.55 7.85
CA ALA A 92 -11.99 17.68 8.67
C ALA A 92 -10.91 18.54 7.98
N SER A 93 -10.16 17.97 7.03
CA SER A 93 -9.07 18.63 6.32
C SER A 93 -9.07 18.29 4.84
N TRP A 94 -8.60 19.22 3.99
CA TRP A 94 -8.39 18.94 2.56
C TRP A 94 -7.39 17.80 2.32
N LYS A 95 -6.47 17.54 3.27
CA LYS A 95 -5.51 16.44 3.16
C LYS A 95 -6.20 15.07 3.16
N GLU A 96 -7.34 14.94 3.83
CA GLU A 96 -8.13 13.70 3.86
C GLU A 96 -8.87 13.43 2.54
N MET A 97 -8.76 14.32 1.54
CA MET A 97 -9.13 13.99 0.16
C MET A 97 -8.29 12.84 -0.39
N TRP A 98 -7.02 12.78 0.03
CA TRP A 98 -6.10 11.68 -0.24
C TRP A 98 -6.31 10.61 0.83
N MET A 99 -7.38 9.83 0.66
CA MET A 99 -7.82 8.83 1.63
C MET A 99 -6.76 7.73 1.82
N GLN A 100 -6.00 7.38 0.78
CA GLN A 100 -4.92 6.40 0.84
C GLN A 100 -3.90 6.80 1.90
N ASP A 101 -3.57 8.09 1.95
CA ASP A 101 -2.53 8.61 2.82
C ASP A 101 -2.95 8.76 4.29
N THR A 102 -4.25 8.59 4.59
CA THR A 102 -4.76 8.78 5.96
C THR A 102 -4.46 7.61 6.89
N MET A 103 -4.24 6.42 6.32
CA MET A 103 -4.08 5.18 7.07
C MET A 103 -3.61 4.04 6.16
N GLU A 104 -3.21 2.93 6.76
CA GLU A 104 -3.01 1.65 6.06
C GLU A 104 -3.77 0.56 6.83
N VAL A 105 -4.51 -0.32 6.14
CA VAL A 105 -5.36 -1.32 6.82
C VAL A 105 -4.77 -2.72 6.68
N GLY A 106 -4.19 -3.21 7.77
CA GLY A 106 -3.71 -4.58 7.90
C GLY A 106 -4.64 -5.47 8.72
N TYR A 107 -4.09 -6.60 9.15
CA TYR A 107 -4.74 -7.51 10.09
C TYR A 107 -3.73 -8.20 11.01
N THR A 108 -4.23 -8.77 12.09
CA THR A 108 -3.51 -9.72 12.93
C THR A 108 -4.41 -10.92 13.23
N GLN A 109 -3.84 -12.08 13.53
CA GLN A 109 -4.63 -13.29 13.77
C GLN A 109 -3.90 -14.19 14.77
N LEU A 110 -4.62 -14.65 15.80
CA LEU A 110 -4.14 -15.75 16.64
C LEU A 110 -4.24 -17.07 15.88
N PRO A 111 -3.30 -18.03 16.06
CA PRO A 111 -3.42 -19.35 15.45
C PRO A 111 -4.78 -20.00 15.75
N GLY A 112 -5.55 -20.32 14.71
CA GLY A 112 -6.91 -20.89 14.82
C GLY A 112 -8.01 -19.91 15.21
N GLY A 113 -7.69 -18.63 15.44
CA GLY A 113 -8.64 -17.56 15.72
C GLY A 113 -9.15 -16.88 14.46
N GLN A 114 -10.17 -16.02 14.63
CA GLN A 114 -10.62 -15.12 13.56
C GLN A 114 -9.61 -13.97 13.39
N PRO A 115 -9.33 -13.53 12.15
CA PRO A 115 -8.49 -12.37 11.92
C PRO A 115 -9.19 -11.09 12.41
N GLN A 116 -8.43 -10.17 12.97
CA GLN A 116 -8.86 -8.85 13.38
C GLN A 116 -8.17 -7.81 12.51
N HIS A 117 -8.93 -6.84 11.98
CA HIS A 117 -8.35 -5.74 11.23
C HIS A 117 -7.57 -4.81 12.15
N LEU A 118 -6.51 -4.22 11.64
CA LEU A 118 -5.69 -3.25 12.36
C LEU A 118 -5.41 -2.06 11.46
N VAL A 119 -5.91 -0.90 11.87
CA VAL A 119 -5.74 0.36 11.15
C VAL A 119 -4.48 1.04 11.65
N LEU A 120 -3.48 1.18 10.78
CA LEU A 120 -2.30 2.01 11.00
C LEU A 120 -2.65 3.47 10.69
N GLY A 121 -2.50 4.37 11.65
CA GLY A 121 -2.77 5.80 11.45
C GLY A 121 -1.70 6.51 10.62
N GLY A 122 -2.15 7.42 9.75
CA GLY A 122 -1.27 8.32 8.99
C GLY A 122 -0.36 9.18 9.87
N LEU A 123 0.73 9.69 9.28
CA LEU A 123 1.81 10.38 10.01
C LEU A 123 1.88 11.88 9.71
N ARG A 124 0.75 12.53 9.39
CA ARG A 124 0.72 13.91 8.84
C ARG A 124 -0.20 14.90 9.58
N GLN A 125 -0.58 14.60 10.83
CA GLN A 125 -1.38 15.45 11.74
C GLN A 125 -2.73 15.95 11.17
N ALA A 126 -3.33 15.22 10.23
CA ALA A 126 -4.56 15.64 9.57
C ALA A 126 -5.66 14.58 9.55
N ASP A 127 -5.34 13.36 9.99
CA ASP A 127 -6.14 12.18 9.68
C ASP A 127 -7.06 11.84 10.86
N SER A 128 -8.33 12.18 10.70
CA SER A 128 -9.38 11.94 11.69
C SER A 128 -10.14 10.64 11.46
N PHE A 129 -10.05 10.06 10.26
CA PHE A 129 -10.85 8.91 9.87
C PHE A 129 -10.37 7.58 10.48
N GLY A 130 -9.08 7.26 10.38
CA GLY A 130 -8.52 6.00 10.89
C GLY A 130 -8.91 5.68 12.34
N PRO A 131 -8.79 6.62 13.29
CA PRO A 131 -9.24 6.42 14.68
C PRO A 131 -10.74 6.10 14.82
N GLN A 132 -11.60 6.58 13.91
CA GLN A 132 -13.04 6.32 13.95
C GLN A 132 -13.42 4.90 13.51
N LEU A 133 -12.49 4.16 12.89
CA LEU A 133 -12.69 2.77 12.49
C LEU A 133 -12.48 1.78 13.65
N LEU A 134 -11.95 2.24 14.79
CA LEU A 134 -11.80 1.43 16.00
C LEU A 134 -13.16 0.88 16.45
N GLY A 135 -13.23 -0.42 16.66
CA GLY A 135 -14.49 -1.08 17.04
C GLY A 135 -14.32 -2.58 17.25
N PRO A 136 -15.43 -3.32 17.38
CA PRO A 136 -15.40 -4.78 17.40
C PRO A 136 -14.61 -5.32 16.20
N ASP A 137 -13.65 -6.20 16.47
CA ASP A 137 -12.77 -6.84 15.48
C ASP A 137 -11.90 -5.86 14.65
N ARG A 138 -11.77 -4.60 15.08
CA ARG A 138 -10.94 -3.56 14.44
C ARG A 138 -10.11 -2.79 15.47
N GLY A 139 -8.81 -2.99 15.46
CA GLY A 139 -7.86 -2.21 16.25
C GLY A 139 -7.39 -0.93 15.51
N PHE A 140 -6.84 0.02 16.26
CA PHE A 140 -6.14 1.19 15.74
C PHE A 140 -4.76 1.28 16.37
N LEU A 141 -3.74 1.60 15.58
CA LEU A 141 -2.37 1.73 16.02
C LEU A 141 -1.71 2.94 15.34
N GLN A 142 -1.11 3.82 16.13
CA GLN A 142 -0.24 4.89 15.64
C GLN A 142 1.22 4.46 15.81
N VAL A 143 2.02 4.55 14.75
CA VAL A 143 3.44 4.15 14.77
C VAL A 143 4.33 5.31 14.33
N GLY A 144 4.87 6.01 15.33
CA GLY A 144 5.66 7.21 15.13
C GLY A 144 4.83 8.49 15.13
N GLU A 145 5.53 9.62 15.13
CA GLU A 145 4.96 10.96 15.22
C GLU A 145 5.26 11.75 13.94
N TYR A 146 4.42 12.73 13.62
CA TYR A 146 4.69 13.65 12.52
C TYR A 146 6.02 14.38 12.71
N ARG A 147 6.94 14.23 11.75
CA ARG A 147 8.27 14.83 11.80
C ARG A 147 8.42 16.14 11.03
N GLY A 148 7.36 16.65 10.39
CA GLY A 148 7.35 18.00 9.83
C GLY A 148 8.36 18.23 8.71
N ILE A 149 8.49 17.30 7.76
CA ILE A 149 9.26 17.55 6.54
C ILE A 149 8.54 18.68 5.75
N ASP A 150 9.25 19.78 5.55
CA ASP A 150 8.78 20.99 4.86
C ASP A 150 9.98 21.61 4.13
N ASP A 151 10.60 20.80 3.27
CA ASP A 151 11.76 21.18 2.46
C ASP A 151 11.39 21.47 0.99
N GLY A 152 10.11 21.27 0.64
CA GLY A 152 9.57 21.45 -0.71
C GLY A 152 9.96 20.34 -1.68
N ILE A 153 10.57 19.26 -1.20
CA ILE A 153 11.06 18.13 -1.99
C ILE A 153 10.44 16.81 -1.52
N ASP A 154 10.47 16.56 -0.21
CA ASP A 154 10.10 15.28 0.42
C ASP A 154 8.92 15.41 1.41
N ASP A 155 8.16 16.52 1.34
CA ASP A 155 7.06 16.87 2.26
C ASP A 155 6.00 15.76 2.44
N TRP A 156 5.88 14.87 1.44
CA TRP A 156 4.89 13.78 1.39
C TRP A 156 5.48 12.38 1.62
N ALA A 157 6.78 12.25 1.92
CA ALA A 157 7.45 10.95 2.00
C ALA A 157 6.87 9.99 3.07
N ASP A 158 6.25 10.53 4.12
CA ASP A 158 5.63 9.77 5.23
C ASP A 158 4.14 9.44 5.02
N TRP A 159 3.58 9.81 3.87
CA TRP A 159 2.17 9.56 3.58
C TRP A 159 1.98 8.12 3.10
N MET A 160 0.86 7.50 3.47
CA MET A 160 0.69 6.04 3.39
C MET A 160 0.54 5.47 1.96
N GLY A 161 0.31 6.28 0.92
CA GLY A 161 0.49 5.85 -0.48
C GLY A 161 1.93 5.42 -0.80
N ASN A 162 2.89 5.79 0.05
CA ASN A 162 4.27 5.34 -0.02
C ASN A 162 4.52 3.97 0.65
N LEU A 163 3.48 3.25 1.11
CA LEU A 163 3.59 1.96 1.78
C LEU A 163 2.66 0.95 1.10
N GLU A 164 3.23 -0.08 0.48
CA GLU A 164 2.48 -1.06 -0.30
C GLU A 164 2.86 -2.50 0.06
N CYS A 165 2.00 -3.44 -0.33
CA CYS A 165 2.23 -4.86 -0.09
C CYS A 165 1.99 -5.70 -1.35
N THR A 166 2.90 -6.63 -1.62
CA THR A 166 2.71 -7.60 -2.71
C THR A 166 1.74 -8.69 -2.30
N PRO A 167 1.08 -9.36 -3.27
CA PRO A 167 0.41 -10.62 -2.98
C PRO A 167 1.39 -11.69 -2.51
N PRO A 168 0.90 -12.85 -2.03
CA PRO A 168 1.73 -14.03 -1.81
C PRO A 168 2.61 -14.35 -3.03
N LEU A 169 3.89 -14.61 -2.77
CA LEU A 169 4.90 -14.94 -3.79
C LEU A 169 5.66 -16.20 -3.39
N PRO A 170 6.32 -16.89 -4.33
CA PRO A 170 7.23 -17.99 -3.99
C PRO A 170 8.28 -17.54 -2.96
N GLY A 171 8.34 -18.23 -1.82
CA GLY A 171 9.23 -17.87 -0.70
C GLY A 171 8.70 -16.77 0.23
N TYR A 172 7.61 -16.09 -0.13
CA TYR A 172 6.95 -15.06 0.66
C TYR A 172 5.44 -15.32 0.72
N PRO A 173 4.97 -16.29 1.51
CA PRO A 173 3.57 -16.73 1.49
C PRO A 173 2.57 -15.70 2.00
N GLN A 174 3.03 -14.66 2.70
CA GLN A 174 2.22 -13.50 3.09
C GLN A 174 2.51 -12.29 2.19
N GLY A 175 3.34 -12.42 1.16
CA GLY A 175 3.81 -11.30 0.35
C GLY A 175 4.94 -10.52 1.04
N ARG A 176 5.26 -9.36 0.48
CA ARG A 176 6.32 -8.48 0.97
C ARG A 176 5.85 -7.03 0.99
N ILE A 177 6.23 -6.33 2.04
CA ILE A 177 6.04 -4.88 2.11
C ILE A 177 7.13 -4.19 1.30
N PHE A 178 6.77 -3.13 0.59
CA PHE A 178 7.73 -2.25 -0.06
C PHE A 178 7.29 -0.79 0.05
N TYR A 179 8.27 0.10 0.01
CA TYR A 179 8.04 1.54 0.18
C TYR A 179 9.04 2.35 -0.63
N GLY A 180 8.74 3.63 -0.86
CA GLY A 180 9.56 4.53 -1.64
C GLY A 180 10.60 5.26 -0.82
N LYS A 181 11.78 5.43 -1.42
CA LYS A 181 12.88 6.23 -0.89
C LYS A 181 13.33 7.20 -1.97
N ASN A 182 13.48 8.46 -1.61
CA ASN A 182 14.17 9.41 -2.44
C ASN A 182 15.68 9.18 -2.32
N THR A 183 16.30 8.52 -3.30
CA THR A 183 17.74 8.25 -3.26
C THR A 183 18.60 9.49 -3.55
N ASP A 184 18.01 10.61 -3.97
CA ASP A 184 18.76 11.82 -4.27
C ASP A 184 18.99 12.65 -2.99
N THR A 185 18.03 12.63 -2.06
CA THR A 185 18.12 13.27 -0.73
C THR A 185 18.46 12.31 0.40
N GLY A 186 18.18 11.01 0.20
CA GLY A 186 18.28 9.97 1.22
C GLY A 186 17.01 9.81 2.05
N THR A 187 15.96 10.61 1.83
CA THR A 187 14.71 10.55 2.59
C THR A 187 13.97 9.25 2.31
N THR A 188 13.68 8.52 3.38
CA THR A 188 12.91 7.26 3.40
C THR A 188 11.51 7.51 3.96
N LEU A 189 10.59 6.57 3.76
CA LEU A 189 9.39 6.42 4.61
C LEU A 189 9.78 6.43 6.09
N HIS A 190 8.90 6.97 6.95
CA HIS A 190 9.12 7.21 8.36
C HIS A 190 9.93 6.09 9.06
N PRO A 191 11.14 6.37 9.58
CA PRO A 191 12.03 5.32 10.11
C PRO A 191 11.42 4.48 11.23
N GLU A 192 10.58 5.05 12.09
CA GLU A 192 9.92 4.27 13.14
C GLU A 192 8.87 3.31 12.60
N LEU A 193 8.17 3.69 11.53
CA LEU A 193 7.22 2.82 10.85
C LEU A 193 7.97 1.68 10.14
N VAL A 194 9.07 2.00 9.45
CA VAL A 194 9.92 0.98 8.81
C VAL A 194 10.45 -0.01 9.85
N SER A 195 11.05 0.47 10.96
CA SER A 195 11.56 -0.42 12.01
C SER A 195 10.47 -1.25 12.69
N PHE A 196 9.27 -0.69 12.87
CA PHE A 196 8.12 -1.43 13.35
C PHE A 196 7.74 -2.57 12.38
N LEU A 197 7.62 -2.28 11.08
CA LEU A 197 7.27 -3.28 10.07
C LEU A 197 8.36 -4.37 9.95
N GLU A 198 9.64 -4.01 10.09
CA GLU A 198 10.73 -4.99 10.18
C GLU A 198 10.61 -5.93 11.37
N ALA A 199 10.18 -5.42 12.54
CA ALA A 199 9.99 -6.22 13.76
C ALA A 199 8.85 -7.23 13.67
N GLN A 200 7.94 -7.09 12.68
CA GLN A 200 6.90 -8.09 12.43
C GLN A 200 7.45 -9.36 11.77
N GLU A 201 8.66 -9.29 11.19
CA GLU A 201 9.43 -10.36 10.53
C GLU A 201 8.80 -11.02 9.29
N VAL A 202 7.48 -11.23 9.27
CA VAL A 202 6.77 -12.05 8.27
C VAL A 202 6.76 -11.41 6.87
N GLN A 203 6.59 -10.09 6.78
CA GLN A 203 6.59 -9.35 5.51
C GLN A 203 7.69 -8.30 5.47
N LYS A 204 8.91 -8.65 5.91
CA LYS A 204 10.04 -7.71 6.07
C LYS A 204 10.14 -6.71 4.89
N PRO A 205 10.04 -5.39 5.16
CA PRO A 205 9.94 -4.37 4.14
C PRO A 205 11.25 -4.20 3.36
N PHE A 206 11.15 -3.64 2.17
CA PHE A 206 12.30 -3.18 1.39
C PHE A 206 11.98 -1.87 0.66
N TRP A 207 13.00 -1.07 0.37
CA TRP A 207 12.81 0.19 -0.34
C TRP A 207 12.95 0.02 -1.85
N VAL A 208 12.32 0.90 -2.61
CA VAL A 208 12.59 1.18 -4.02
C VAL A 208 12.78 2.68 -4.22
N ASP A 209 13.45 3.07 -5.30
CA ASP A 209 13.65 4.49 -5.57
C ASP A 209 12.38 5.15 -6.12
N THR A 210 11.98 6.24 -5.50
CA THR A 210 10.87 7.11 -5.90
C THR A 210 11.29 8.57 -5.99
N GLY A 211 12.60 8.86 -5.91
CA GLY A 211 13.14 10.22 -5.84
C GLY A 211 12.81 11.13 -7.01
N PHE A 212 12.51 10.53 -8.17
CA PHE A 212 12.16 11.24 -9.41
C PHE A 212 10.69 11.70 -9.49
N LEU A 213 9.81 11.18 -8.62
CA LEU A 213 8.39 11.54 -8.58
C LEU A 213 8.18 12.85 -7.82
N THR A 214 7.07 13.55 -7.98
CA THR A 214 6.78 14.75 -7.19
C THR A 214 6.35 14.39 -5.77
N ILE A 215 5.51 13.36 -5.62
CA ILE A 215 4.94 12.93 -4.33
C ILE A 215 5.82 11.89 -3.63
N LYS A 216 6.68 11.19 -4.39
CA LYS A 216 7.66 10.18 -3.92
C LYS A 216 7.03 8.84 -3.54
N HIS A 217 5.85 8.51 -4.03
CA HIS A 217 5.11 7.32 -3.60
C HIS A 217 5.29 6.13 -4.54
N VAL A 218 5.19 4.93 -3.98
CA VAL A 218 5.32 3.68 -4.76
C VAL A 218 4.07 3.30 -5.52
N ASP A 219 2.90 3.74 -5.07
CA ASP A 219 1.62 3.52 -5.74
C ASP A 219 1.52 4.25 -7.10
N GLU A 220 2.41 5.22 -7.35
CA GLU A 220 2.57 5.91 -8.64
C GLU A 220 3.30 5.05 -9.69
N ILE A 221 3.99 3.98 -9.30
CA ILE A 221 4.88 3.22 -10.20
C ILE A 221 4.65 1.71 -10.21
N ALA A 222 4.07 1.13 -9.15
CA ALA A 222 3.77 -0.30 -9.12
C ALA A 222 2.43 -0.60 -8.43
N SER A 223 1.71 -1.59 -8.97
CA SER A 223 0.54 -2.21 -8.34
C SER A 223 0.43 -3.67 -8.78
N PHE A 224 -0.52 -4.43 -8.23
CA PHE A 224 -0.61 -5.87 -8.47
C PHE A 224 -2.03 -6.33 -8.78
N LEU A 225 -2.15 -7.27 -9.72
CA LEU A 225 -3.37 -8.01 -10.04
C LEU A 225 -3.14 -9.53 -9.86
N PRO A 226 -4.19 -10.32 -9.61
CA PRO A 226 -4.06 -11.75 -9.33
C PRO A 226 -3.53 -12.57 -10.53
N GLY A 227 -3.67 -12.05 -11.76
CA GLY A 227 -3.34 -12.77 -12.99
C GLY A 227 -4.36 -13.85 -13.37
N PRO A 228 -4.59 -14.08 -14.68
CA PRO A 228 -5.58 -15.06 -15.14
C PRO A 228 -5.12 -16.53 -15.00
N ASP A 229 -3.83 -16.77 -14.76
CA ASP A 229 -3.19 -18.09 -14.66
C ASP A 229 -2.83 -18.47 -13.22
N GLY A 230 -3.34 -17.73 -12.23
CA GLY A 230 -3.01 -17.90 -10.82
C GLY A 230 -1.62 -17.40 -10.43
N ARG A 231 -0.85 -16.83 -11.36
CA ARG A 231 0.40 -16.12 -11.05
C ARG A 231 0.11 -14.62 -10.99
N THR A 232 0.56 -13.96 -9.94
CA THR A 232 0.49 -12.50 -9.80
C THR A 232 1.06 -11.78 -11.02
N ARG A 233 0.42 -10.69 -11.42
CA ARG A 233 0.93 -9.71 -12.39
C ARG A 233 1.25 -8.40 -11.70
N MET A 234 2.43 -7.87 -11.96
CA MET A 234 2.83 -6.53 -11.51
C MET A 234 2.51 -5.53 -12.60
N LEU A 235 1.61 -4.60 -12.30
CA LEU A 235 1.39 -3.40 -13.10
C LEU A 235 2.56 -2.46 -12.84
N PHE A 236 3.20 -1.95 -13.90
CA PHE A 236 4.39 -1.11 -13.74
C PHE A 236 4.37 0.06 -14.72
N ALA A 237 4.76 1.25 -14.26
CA ALA A 237 4.80 2.44 -15.10
C ALA A 237 5.83 2.29 -16.25
N ASP A 238 5.47 2.73 -17.45
CA ASP A 238 6.36 2.71 -18.62
C ASP A 238 6.08 3.91 -19.54
N THR A 239 7.07 4.81 -19.62
CA THR A 239 6.98 6.04 -20.41
C THR A 239 7.25 5.81 -21.89
N ARG A 240 7.94 4.72 -22.24
CA ARG A 240 8.13 4.30 -23.64
C ARG A 240 6.80 4.00 -24.33
N SER A 241 5.96 3.17 -23.73
CA SER A 241 4.65 2.85 -24.31
C SER A 241 3.70 4.04 -24.33
N ALA A 242 3.85 5.00 -23.40
CA ALA A 242 3.17 6.29 -23.50
C ALA A 242 3.59 7.07 -24.76
N ALA A 243 4.90 7.24 -24.98
CA ALA A 243 5.44 7.93 -26.14
C ALA A 243 5.06 7.26 -27.49
N GLU A 244 5.01 5.93 -27.53
CA GLU A 244 4.55 5.19 -28.72
C GLU A 244 3.09 5.49 -29.09
N LEU A 245 2.20 5.59 -28.10
CA LEU A 245 0.76 5.80 -28.28
C LEU A 245 0.37 7.28 -28.39
N ALA A 246 1.19 8.15 -27.82
CA ALA A 246 0.96 9.58 -27.69
C ALA A 246 2.30 10.33 -27.88
N PRO A 247 2.80 10.50 -29.12
CA PRO A 247 4.14 11.05 -29.39
C PRO A 247 4.42 12.43 -28.76
N GLN A 248 3.40 13.21 -28.44
CA GLN A 248 3.53 14.48 -27.71
C GLN A 248 4.03 14.31 -26.26
N SER A 249 3.95 13.11 -25.69
CA SER A 249 4.52 12.79 -24.38
C SER A 249 6.00 12.42 -24.47
N ASP A 250 6.57 12.24 -25.66
CA ASP A 250 8.00 11.98 -25.79
C ASP A 250 8.81 13.23 -25.41
N GLY A 251 9.89 13.05 -24.65
CA GLY A 251 10.68 14.17 -24.16
C GLY A 251 11.74 13.79 -23.12
N PRO A 252 12.65 14.73 -22.79
CA PRO A 252 13.79 14.47 -21.91
C PRO A 252 13.36 14.05 -20.49
N SER A 253 12.25 14.59 -19.97
CA SER A 253 11.73 14.21 -18.64
C SER A 253 11.30 12.75 -18.61
N ASN A 254 10.52 12.31 -19.59
CA ASN A 254 10.05 10.92 -19.66
C ASN A 254 11.19 9.93 -19.95
N ALA A 255 12.19 10.34 -20.73
CA ALA A 255 13.39 9.54 -20.96
C ALA A 255 14.20 9.36 -19.65
N ALA A 256 14.37 10.43 -18.88
CA ALA A 256 15.04 10.35 -17.57
C ALA A 256 14.25 9.51 -16.57
N ASN A 257 12.92 9.68 -16.50
CA ASN A 257 12.07 8.87 -15.64
C ASN A 257 12.08 7.39 -16.06
N GLN A 258 12.14 7.08 -17.36
CA GLN A 258 12.27 5.70 -17.82
C GLN A 258 13.56 5.04 -17.32
N GLU A 259 14.68 5.77 -17.32
CA GLU A 259 15.95 5.26 -16.79
C GLU A 259 15.83 4.93 -15.30
N ARG A 260 15.14 5.76 -14.52
CA ARG A 260 14.86 5.50 -13.11
C ARG A 260 13.93 4.29 -12.94
N LEU A 261 12.85 4.21 -13.71
CA LEU A 261 11.93 3.06 -13.72
C LEU A 261 12.63 1.75 -14.08
N ASP A 262 13.55 1.76 -15.05
CA ASP A 262 14.32 0.58 -15.43
C ASP A 262 15.25 0.13 -14.28
N LYS A 263 15.86 1.08 -13.53
CA LYS A 263 16.65 0.76 -12.32
C LYS A 263 15.78 0.24 -11.17
N VAL A 264 14.57 0.77 -10.99
CA VAL A 264 13.61 0.26 -10.01
C VAL A 264 13.22 -1.17 -10.35
N LEU A 265 13.01 -1.48 -11.63
CA LEU A 265 12.56 -2.81 -12.07
C LEU A 265 13.68 -3.86 -12.04
N HIS A 266 14.84 -3.54 -12.62
CA HIS A 266 15.94 -4.50 -12.86
C HIS A 266 17.13 -4.34 -11.89
N GLY A 267 17.11 -3.30 -11.07
CA GLY A 267 18.19 -2.98 -10.14
C GLY A 267 19.21 -2.01 -10.72
N GLY A 268 19.98 -1.40 -9.82
CA GLY A 268 20.99 -0.41 -10.20
C GLY A 268 21.58 0.31 -9.00
N SER A 269 22.52 1.21 -9.30
CA SER A 269 23.12 2.13 -8.33
C SER A 269 22.55 3.54 -8.49
N TYR A 270 22.43 4.23 -7.37
CA TYR A 270 21.82 5.56 -7.27
C TYR A 270 22.86 6.62 -6.88
N PRO A 271 22.58 7.91 -7.12
CA PRO A 271 23.50 9.00 -6.77
C PRO A 271 23.92 9.04 -5.29
N SER A 272 23.10 8.53 -4.36
CA SER A 272 23.46 8.36 -2.95
C SER A 272 24.62 7.40 -2.69
N GLY A 273 25.02 6.60 -3.68
CA GLY A 273 25.99 5.50 -3.54
C GLY A 273 25.35 4.19 -3.08
N GLU A 274 24.03 4.17 -2.84
CA GLU A 274 23.27 2.96 -2.54
C GLU A 274 22.98 2.17 -3.83
N SER A 275 22.79 0.86 -3.67
CA SER A 275 22.35 -0.02 -4.76
C SER A 275 21.12 -0.80 -4.34
N ASN A 276 20.27 -1.10 -5.31
CA ASN A 276 19.06 -1.89 -5.12
C ASN A 276 19.04 -3.04 -6.15
N PRO A 277 18.72 -4.27 -5.75
CA PRO A 277 18.61 -5.40 -6.69
C PRO A 277 17.43 -5.31 -7.66
N GLY A 278 16.47 -4.40 -7.44
CA GLY A 278 15.29 -4.20 -8.29
C GLY A 278 14.11 -5.08 -7.92
N LEU A 279 12.91 -4.66 -8.32
CA LEU A 279 11.65 -5.34 -7.99
C LEU A 279 11.64 -6.80 -8.44
N LEU A 280 12.12 -7.11 -9.65
CA LEU A 280 12.11 -8.48 -10.16
C LEU A 280 12.92 -9.43 -9.26
N ALA A 281 14.12 -9.03 -8.86
CA ALA A 281 14.98 -9.84 -8.01
C ALA A 281 14.45 -9.93 -6.57
N GLN A 282 13.94 -8.82 -6.00
CA GLN A 282 13.43 -8.79 -4.63
C GLN A 282 12.13 -9.58 -4.42
N LEU A 283 11.35 -9.71 -5.49
CA LEU A 283 10.05 -10.37 -5.48
C LEU A 283 10.08 -11.76 -6.13
N GLY A 284 11.21 -12.15 -6.74
CA GLY A 284 11.32 -13.42 -7.47
C GLY A 284 10.38 -13.48 -8.68
N LEU A 285 10.12 -12.34 -9.31
CA LEU A 285 9.25 -12.23 -10.49
C LEU A 285 10.06 -12.33 -11.77
N SER A 286 9.44 -12.85 -12.83
CA SER A 286 9.96 -12.84 -14.18
C SER A 286 9.34 -11.72 -15.02
N GLU A 287 10.02 -11.33 -16.11
CA GLU A 287 9.56 -10.28 -17.05
C GLU A 287 8.14 -10.52 -17.58
N ASP A 288 7.74 -11.78 -17.82
CA ASP A 288 6.40 -12.11 -18.31
C ASP A 288 5.28 -11.85 -17.29
N GLN A 289 5.64 -11.62 -16.03
CA GLN A 289 4.72 -11.19 -14.98
C GLN A 289 4.58 -9.67 -14.88
N VAL A 290 5.37 -8.90 -15.64
CA VAL A 290 5.31 -7.44 -15.66
C VAL A 290 4.39 -6.98 -16.78
N VAL A 291 3.36 -6.22 -16.40
CA VAL A 291 2.45 -5.54 -17.33
C VAL A 291 2.77 -4.06 -17.29
N LYS A 292 3.57 -3.62 -18.26
CA LYS A 292 3.93 -2.22 -18.45
C LYS A 292 2.69 -1.43 -18.83
N LEU A 293 2.36 -0.35 -18.15
CA LEU A 293 1.23 0.52 -18.47
C LEU A 293 1.73 1.87 -19.01
N PRO A 294 1.04 2.48 -19.99
CA PRO A 294 1.46 3.74 -20.58
C PRO A 294 1.26 4.91 -19.59
N VAL A 295 2.36 5.32 -18.96
CA VAL A 295 2.40 6.40 -17.97
C VAL A 295 3.29 7.51 -18.48
N SER A 296 2.87 8.77 -18.38
CA SER A 296 3.70 9.91 -18.78
C SER A 296 3.79 10.93 -17.66
N TYR A 297 4.94 11.58 -17.57
CA TYR A 297 5.27 12.57 -16.55
C TYR A 297 5.71 13.91 -17.17
N ASP A 298 5.43 15.00 -16.47
CA ASP A 298 6.09 16.30 -16.65
C ASP A 298 6.87 16.61 -15.36
N GLY A 299 8.20 16.52 -15.41
CA GLY A 299 9.00 16.38 -14.20
C GLY A 299 8.65 15.09 -13.47
N GLY A 300 8.08 15.21 -12.27
CA GLY A 300 7.73 14.09 -11.39
C GLY A 300 6.24 13.79 -11.25
N HIS A 301 5.35 14.54 -11.89
CA HIS A 301 3.90 14.32 -11.79
C HIS A 301 3.31 13.87 -13.13
N ASN A 302 2.20 13.14 -13.09
CA ASN A 302 1.57 12.60 -14.28
C ASN A 302 0.84 13.66 -15.12
N ILE A 303 0.91 13.56 -16.45
CA ILE A 303 0.19 14.48 -17.37
C ILE A 303 -1.24 14.02 -17.71
N TRP A 304 -1.55 12.76 -17.42
CA TRP A 304 -2.88 12.15 -17.50
C TRP A 304 -3.03 11.12 -16.39
N SER A 305 -4.25 10.68 -16.12
CA SER A 305 -4.51 9.77 -15.00
C SER A 305 -3.67 8.51 -15.06
N ASN A 306 -2.95 8.22 -13.97
CA ASN A 306 -2.00 7.13 -13.91
C ASN A 306 -2.72 5.78 -13.71
N PRO A 307 -2.69 4.87 -14.69
CA PRO A 307 -3.35 3.58 -14.58
C PRO A 307 -2.70 2.61 -13.59
N VAL A 308 -1.47 2.87 -13.15
CA VAL A 308 -0.84 2.10 -12.08
C VAL A 308 -1.44 2.47 -10.72
N ASN A 309 -1.78 3.76 -10.53
CA ASN A 309 -2.44 4.29 -9.35
C ASN A 309 -3.96 4.01 -9.39
N SER A 310 -4.30 2.73 -9.49
CA SER A 310 -5.66 2.20 -9.66
C SER A 310 -6.07 1.28 -8.50
N VAL A 311 -7.38 1.12 -8.32
CA VAL A 311 -7.96 0.28 -7.27
C VAL A 311 -8.53 -0.99 -7.87
N TYR A 312 -8.28 -2.13 -7.24
CA TYR A 312 -8.88 -3.40 -7.63
C TYR A 312 -10.07 -3.76 -6.72
N LEU A 313 -11.27 -3.84 -7.31
CA LEU A 313 -12.53 -4.17 -6.65
C LEU A 313 -13.06 -5.52 -7.17
N ASN A 314 -12.60 -6.62 -6.58
CA ASN A 314 -13.17 -7.97 -6.78
C ASN A 314 -13.33 -8.39 -8.25
N GLY A 315 -12.43 -7.96 -9.14
CA GLY A 315 -12.47 -8.22 -10.58
C GLY A 315 -12.49 -6.95 -11.42
N ILE A 316 -12.95 -5.83 -10.86
CA ILE A 316 -12.99 -4.53 -11.53
C ILE A 316 -11.69 -3.78 -11.25
N ALA A 317 -10.93 -3.42 -12.28
CA ALA A 317 -9.84 -2.45 -12.18
C ALA A 317 -10.39 -1.04 -12.42
N LEU A 318 -10.32 -0.20 -11.38
CA LEU A 318 -10.83 1.16 -11.38
C LEU A 318 -9.68 2.16 -11.56
N THR A 319 -9.69 2.90 -12.67
CA THR A 319 -8.64 3.86 -13.02
C THR A 319 -9.24 5.20 -13.48
N GLY A 320 -8.45 6.27 -13.51
CA GLY A 320 -8.90 7.60 -13.92
C GLY A 320 -8.93 7.80 -15.43
N ASP A 321 -9.81 8.68 -15.93
CA ASP A 321 -9.86 9.09 -17.35
C ASP A 321 -9.26 10.46 -17.66
N ARG A 322 -8.90 11.24 -16.63
CA ARG A 322 -8.54 12.64 -16.82
C ARG A 322 -7.31 12.79 -17.74
N HIS A 323 -7.50 13.54 -18.82
CA HIS A 323 -6.53 13.81 -19.89
C HIS A 323 -6.01 12.58 -20.66
N VAL A 324 -6.54 11.37 -20.41
CA VAL A 324 -6.03 10.14 -21.04
C VAL A 324 -6.38 10.13 -22.53
N PRO A 325 -5.40 10.11 -23.46
CA PRO A 325 -5.69 10.04 -24.88
C PRO A 325 -6.43 8.75 -25.25
N ALA A 326 -7.34 8.80 -26.23
CA ALA A 326 -8.16 7.63 -26.59
C ALA A 326 -7.36 6.39 -27.00
N ALA A 327 -6.17 6.56 -27.62
CA ALA A 327 -5.28 5.44 -27.93
C ALA A 327 -4.65 4.82 -26.68
N VAL A 328 -4.27 5.66 -25.72
CA VAL A 328 -3.72 5.26 -24.42
C VAL A 328 -4.79 4.53 -23.59
N ALA A 329 -6.02 5.06 -23.52
CA ALA A 329 -7.13 4.43 -22.80
C ALA A 329 -7.42 3.01 -23.30
N ARG A 330 -7.47 2.80 -24.62
CA ARG A 330 -7.66 1.46 -25.21
C ARG A 330 -6.54 0.49 -24.85
N GLU A 331 -5.30 0.96 -24.82
CA GLU A 331 -4.16 0.12 -24.46
C GLU A 331 -4.18 -0.22 -22.96
N ILE A 332 -4.50 0.76 -22.10
CA ILE A 332 -4.66 0.55 -20.66
C ILE A 332 -5.70 -0.55 -20.41
N GLU A 333 -6.88 -0.42 -21.02
CA GLU A 333 -7.94 -1.42 -20.91
C GLU A 333 -7.48 -2.81 -21.34
N ALA A 334 -6.87 -2.92 -22.52
CA ALA A 334 -6.38 -4.19 -23.04
C ALA A 334 -5.33 -4.84 -22.12
N ARG A 335 -4.41 -4.04 -21.56
CA ARG A 335 -3.34 -4.53 -20.68
C ARG A 335 -3.87 -4.93 -19.30
N LEU A 336 -4.80 -4.18 -18.71
CA LEU A 336 -5.41 -4.52 -17.43
C LEU A 336 -6.27 -5.79 -17.53
N LEU A 337 -7.06 -5.94 -18.60
CA LEU A 337 -7.81 -7.18 -18.86
C LEU A 337 -6.85 -8.38 -19.01
N LYS A 338 -5.77 -8.23 -19.77
CA LYS A 338 -4.73 -9.27 -19.91
C LYS A 338 -4.02 -9.58 -18.58
N ALA A 339 -3.89 -8.58 -17.71
CA ALA A 339 -3.27 -8.69 -16.39
C ALA A 339 -4.16 -9.40 -15.36
N GLY A 340 -5.43 -9.66 -15.68
CA GLY A 340 -6.35 -10.43 -14.84
C GLY A 340 -7.54 -9.64 -14.29
N ALA A 341 -7.74 -8.40 -14.72
CA ALA A 341 -9.01 -7.72 -14.47
C ALA A 341 -10.13 -8.39 -15.30
N ALA A 342 -11.29 -8.59 -14.69
CA ALA A 342 -12.51 -9.02 -15.39
C ALA A 342 -13.17 -7.86 -16.13
N GLU A 343 -13.07 -6.66 -15.57
CA GLU A 343 -13.60 -5.42 -16.13
C GLU A 343 -12.63 -4.27 -15.83
N VAL A 344 -12.55 -3.29 -16.73
CA VAL A 344 -11.83 -2.04 -16.51
C VAL A 344 -12.85 -0.91 -16.57
N ARG A 345 -12.88 -0.07 -15.54
CA ARG A 345 -13.71 1.14 -15.54
C ARG A 345 -12.85 2.37 -15.37
N PHE A 346 -13.10 3.33 -16.23
CA PHE A 346 -12.52 4.65 -16.14
C PHE A 346 -13.49 5.58 -15.38
N VAL A 347 -12.98 6.30 -14.39
CA VAL A 347 -13.76 7.22 -13.54
C VAL A 347 -13.21 8.65 -13.65
N ASP A 348 -14.08 9.63 -13.39
CA ASP A 348 -13.76 11.05 -13.39
C ASP A 348 -12.97 11.41 -12.13
N ASP A 349 -11.65 11.28 -12.22
CA ASP A 349 -10.70 11.65 -11.18
C ASP A 349 -10.12 13.06 -11.39
N GLU A 350 -10.82 13.96 -12.13
CA GLU A 350 -10.32 15.30 -12.50
C GLU A 350 -9.66 16.04 -11.34
N ARG A 351 -10.32 16.08 -10.17
CA ARG A 351 -9.81 16.80 -9.00
C ARG A 351 -8.57 16.20 -8.39
N TYR A 352 -8.37 14.90 -8.55
CA TYR A 352 -7.20 14.21 -8.04
C TYR A 352 -6.05 14.37 -9.04
N GLN A 353 -6.30 14.08 -10.33
CA GLN A 353 -5.27 14.16 -11.37
C GLN A 353 -4.74 15.58 -11.53
N ASP A 354 -5.61 16.59 -11.50
CA ASP A 354 -5.18 18.00 -11.59
C ASP A 354 -4.44 18.48 -10.30
N ASN A 355 -4.34 17.65 -9.26
CA ASN A 355 -3.60 17.89 -8.02
C ASN A 355 -2.60 16.76 -7.67
N TYR A 356 -2.08 16.06 -8.68
CA TYR A 356 -0.98 15.09 -8.56
C TYR A 356 -1.30 13.79 -7.80
N GLY A 357 -2.53 13.28 -7.91
CA GLY A 357 -2.85 11.90 -7.50
C GLY A 357 -3.98 11.30 -8.32
N ASN A 358 -4.32 10.03 -8.13
CA ASN A 358 -5.38 9.37 -8.90
C ASN A 358 -6.31 8.55 -8.01
N VAL A 359 -6.99 7.56 -8.60
CA VAL A 359 -8.05 6.79 -7.95
C VAL A 359 -7.54 6.07 -6.71
N HIS A 360 -6.33 5.51 -6.76
CA HIS A 360 -5.73 4.88 -5.58
C HIS A 360 -5.47 5.91 -4.49
N CYS A 361 -4.76 7.01 -4.77
CA CYS A 361 -4.52 8.09 -3.78
C CYS A 361 -5.82 8.62 -3.14
N ALA A 362 -6.89 8.72 -3.93
CA ALA A 362 -8.18 9.27 -3.54
C ALA A 362 -9.00 8.35 -2.61
N THR A 363 -8.65 7.08 -2.52
CA THR A 363 -9.44 6.05 -1.83
C THR A 363 -8.56 5.23 -0.90
N ASN A 364 -9.16 4.39 -0.06
CA ASN A 364 -8.43 3.38 0.71
C ASN A 364 -9.35 2.16 0.86
N THR A 365 -8.85 0.99 1.22
CA THR A 365 -9.65 -0.23 1.25
C THR A 365 -9.46 -1.03 2.52
N LEU A 366 -10.55 -1.66 2.99
CA LEU A 366 -10.47 -2.77 3.91
C LEU A 366 -10.65 -4.06 3.14
N LYS A 367 -9.60 -4.88 3.12
CA LYS A 367 -9.54 -6.14 2.41
C LYS A 367 -9.85 -7.32 3.33
N GLU A 368 -10.21 -8.44 2.73
CA GLU A 368 -10.45 -9.71 3.41
C GLU A 368 -9.12 -10.41 3.73
N PRO A 369 -8.82 -10.67 5.02
CA PRO A 369 -7.67 -11.48 5.37
C PRO A 369 -7.85 -12.93 4.88
N PRO A 370 -6.77 -13.62 4.46
CA PRO A 370 -6.85 -15.01 4.04
C PRO A 370 -7.27 -15.93 5.19
N GLU A 371 -8.02 -16.99 4.87
CA GLU A 371 -8.39 -18.01 5.86
C GLU A 371 -7.17 -18.83 6.32
N GLY A 372 -7.05 -19.04 7.63
CA GLY A 372 -6.10 -20.02 8.20
C GLY A 372 -4.62 -19.65 8.10
N ALA A 373 -4.25 -18.40 8.38
CA ALA A 373 -2.84 -18.03 8.38
C ALA A 373 -2.04 -18.82 9.45
N SER A 374 -0.97 -19.46 8.99
CA SER A 374 0.03 -20.11 9.85
C SER A 374 1.29 -19.26 9.81
N TYR A 375 1.70 -18.75 10.98
CA TYR A 375 2.87 -17.87 11.16
C TYR A 375 4.11 -18.64 11.68
N GLN A 376 4.18 -19.94 11.39
CA GLN A 376 5.27 -20.81 11.81
C GLN A 376 6.53 -20.59 10.98
#